data_AF-A0A0P1KYG2-F1
#
_entry.id   AF-A0A0P1KYG2-F1
#
_cell.length_a   1.000
_cell.length_b   1.000
_cell.length_c   1.000
_cell.angle_alpha   90.00
_cell.angle_beta   90.00
_cell.angle_gamma   90.00
#
_symmetry.space_group_name_H-M   'P 1'
#
loop_
_entity.id
_entity.type
_entity.pdbx_description
1 polymer ?
#
loop_
_entity_poly.entity_id
_entity_poly.type
_entity_poly.pdbx_seq_one_letter_code
_entity_poly.pdbx_strand_id
1 'polypeptide(L)'
;MYEGPFDQWKRALEPVVVEELSFSDDPVVQDIISTKALANLALLRKSAVESQLRAHEHGGSELDEYRSAFKDLECSALMAKHSSRTKLSAEHERLVESMKSKRYSVDFDLEDTSRYDEDVEIIEKTTGPENDGEESLGQLRSRLLGNRRGSSSSGADQGATTEKQMQVHNNLQEELISDMSQLVSGLKIGAEAFQNALEEDSTVLKATELGLQATSRSLTNLGGKLKKYHNSKVGLLFYLGCILFMFLSLLLTYMIVKIFPKM
;
A
#
# COMPACT_ATOMS: atom_id res chain seq x y z
N MET A 1 -24.03 44.41 -26.62
CA MET A 1 -23.66 43.09 -26.07
C MET A 1 -23.81 43.20 -24.58
N TYR A 2 -24.86 42.60 -24.01
CA TYR A 2 -24.99 42.50 -22.56
C TYR A 2 -24.05 41.37 -22.12
N GLU A 3 -23.02 41.69 -21.35
CA GLU A 3 -22.24 40.68 -20.64
C GLU A 3 -23.15 40.07 -19.58
N GLY A 4 -23.35 38.75 -19.66
CA GLY A 4 -24.14 38.02 -18.71
C GLY A 4 -23.45 38.00 -17.34
N PRO A 5 -24.19 37.84 -16.23
CA PRO A 5 -23.59 37.72 -14.90
C PRO A 5 -22.59 36.55 -14.83
N PHE A 6 -22.74 35.55 -15.70
CA PHE A 6 -21.89 34.37 -15.79
C PHE A 6 -20.60 34.57 -16.61
N ASP A 7 -20.49 35.62 -17.42
CA ASP A 7 -19.30 35.88 -18.24
C ASP A 7 -18.09 36.30 -17.38
N GLN A 8 -18.34 37.01 -16.27
CA GLN A 8 -17.30 37.35 -15.30
C GLN A 8 -16.74 36.10 -14.60
N TRP A 9 -17.61 35.15 -14.24
CA TRP A 9 -17.22 33.88 -13.64
C TRP A 9 -16.49 32.99 -14.65
N LYS A 10 -16.93 32.99 -15.91
CA LYS A 10 -16.25 32.27 -16.99
C LYS A 10 -14.83 32.77 -17.19
N ARG A 11 -14.62 34.09 -17.30
CA ARG A 11 -13.27 34.68 -17.40
C ARG A 11 -12.37 34.38 -16.19
N ALA A 12 -12.95 34.19 -15.01
CA ALA A 12 -12.19 33.85 -13.81
C ALA A 12 -11.84 32.36 -13.71
N LEU A 13 -12.74 31.47 -14.13
CA LEU A 13 -12.55 30.01 -14.03
C LEU A 13 -11.80 29.42 -15.23
N GLU A 14 -11.97 29.98 -16.43
CA GLU A 14 -11.34 29.48 -17.65
C GLU A 14 -9.80 29.43 -17.59
N PRO A 15 -9.06 30.46 -17.10
CA PRO A 15 -7.61 30.34 -16.97
C PRO A 15 -7.21 29.33 -15.89
N VAL A 16 -7.93 29.24 -14.78
CA VAL A 16 -7.62 28.27 -13.71
C VAL A 16 -7.80 26.83 -14.18
N VAL A 17 -8.83 26.56 -14.98
CA VAL A 17 -9.10 25.22 -15.50
C VAL A 17 -8.22 24.90 -16.71
N VAL A 18 -7.94 25.85 -17.61
CA VAL A 18 -7.15 25.55 -18.82
C VAL A 18 -5.65 25.59 -18.55
N GLU A 19 -5.18 26.56 -17.75
CA GLU A 19 -3.76 26.74 -17.46
C GLU A 19 -3.28 25.72 -16.42
N GLU A 20 -3.99 25.52 -15.30
CA GLU A 20 -3.54 24.56 -14.27
C GLU A 20 -3.72 23.09 -14.67
N LEU A 21 -4.71 22.74 -15.52
CA LEU A 21 -4.79 21.37 -16.05
C LEU A 21 -3.71 21.05 -17.08
N SER A 22 -3.12 22.08 -17.72
CA SER A 22 -2.06 21.90 -18.71
C SER A 22 -0.66 21.88 -18.10
N PHE A 23 -0.47 22.53 -16.94
CA PHE A 23 0.83 22.69 -16.30
C PHE A 23 1.19 21.57 -15.31
N SER A 24 0.21 20.75 -14.90
CA SER A 24 0.43 19.71 -13.91
C SER A 24 0.52 18.32 -14.56
N ASP A 25 1.74 17.80 -14.68
CA ASP A 25 2.01 16.40 -15.07
C ASP A 25 1.63 15.39 -13.97
N ASP A 26 1.37 15.87 -12.74
CA ASP A 26 1.02 15.01 -11.61
C ASP A 26 -0.47 14.61 -11.66
N PRO A 27 -0.78 13.31 -11.81
CA PRO A 27 -2.17 12.83 -11.87
C PRO A 27 -2.96 13.13 -10.59
N VAL A 28 -2.31 13.26 -9.43
CA VAL A 28 -2.98 13.59 -8.16
C VAL A 28 -3.43 15.04 -8.16
N VAL A 29 -2.54 15.95 -8.57
CA VAL A 29 -2.85 17.38 -8.63
C VAL A 29 -3.93 17.64 -9.68
N GLN A 30 -3.88 16.95 -10.82
CA GLN A 30 -4.92 17.01 -11.85
C GLN A 30 -6.29 16.51 -11.34
N ASP A 31 -6.33 15.45 -10.52
CA ASP A 31 -7.58 14.96 -9.90
C ASP A 31 -8.16 15.95 -8.86
N ILE A 32 -7.29 16.60 -8.08
CA ILE A 32 -7.69 17.59 -7.08
C ILE A 32 -8.25 18.84 -7.76
N ILE A 33 -7.54 19.38 -8.77
CA ILE A 33 -7.96 20.60 -9.48
C ILE A 33 -9.28 20.33 -10.22
N SER A 34 -9.37 19.22 -10.96
CA SER A 34 -10.61 18.87 -11.68
C SER A 34 -11.79 18.64 -10.71
N THR A 35 -11.55 18.03 -9.54
CA THR A 35 -12.58 17.87 -8.52
C THR A 35 -13.01 19.21 -7.91
N LYS A 36 -12.07 20.14 -7.70
CA LYS A 36 -12.38 21.50 -7.23
C LYS A 36 -13.16 22.31 -8.26
N ALA A 37 -12.75 22.24 -9.53
CA ALA A 37 -13.45 22.89 -10.63
C ALA A 37 -14.90 22.39 -10.75
N LEU A 38 -15.11 21.07 -10.69
CA LEU A 38 -16.47 20.49 -10.71
C LEU A 38 -17.31 20.87 -9.49
N ALA A 39 -16.71 20.97 -8.30
CA ALA A 39 -17.41 21.44 -7.11
C ALA A 39 -17.86 22.90 -7.24
N ASN A 40 -17.00 23.77 -7.79
CA ASN A 40 -17.33 25.17 -8.03
C ASN A 40 -18.44 25.32 -9.09
N LEU A 41 -18.37 24.53 -10.16
CA LEU A 41 -19.44 24.48 -11.18
C LEU A 41 -20.76 23.98 -10.60
N ALA A 42 -20.73 22.96 -9.73
CA ALA A 42 -21.92 22.50 -9.03
C ALA A 42 -22.55 23.57 -8.13
N LEU A 43 -21.73 24.40 -7.47
CA LEU A 43 -22.21 25.55 -6.68
C LEU A 43 -22.86 26.61 -7.57
N LEU A 44 -22.23 26.96 -8.70
CA LEU A 44 -22.78 27.91 -9.67
C LEU A 44 -24.11 27.40 -10.25
N ARG A 45 -24.18 26.13 -10.63
CA ARG A 45 -25.41 25.47 -11.06
C ARG A 45 -26.49 25.53 -9.99
N LYS A 46 -26.14 25.24 -8.72
CA LYS A 46 -27.08 25.32 -7.60
C LYS A 46 -27.62 26.74 -7.43
N SER A 47 -26.76 27.76 -7.51
CA SER A 47 -27.20 29.15 -7.42
C SER A 47 -28.12 29.57 -8.58
N ALA A 48 -27.85 29.11 -9.80
CA ALA A 48 -28.70 29.35 -10.97
C ALA A 48 -30.06 28.64 -10.86
N VAL A 49 -30.10 27.44 -10.28
CA VAL A 49 -31.35 26.72 -10.01
C VAL A 49 -32.14 27.41 -8.88
N GLU A 50 -31.47 27.89 -7.84
CA GLU A 50 -32.12 28.62 -6.74
C GLU A 50 -32.67 29.98 -7.18
N SER A 51 -31.99 30.70 -8.07
CA SER A 51 -32.49 31.95 -8.64
C SER A 51 -33.71 31.72 -9.53
N GLN A 52 -33.68 30.66 -10.35
CA GLN A 52 -34.81 30.23 -11.17
C GLN A 52 -36.02 29.82 -10.33
N LEU A 53 -35.82 29.14 -9.20
CA LEU A 53 -36.90 28.74 -8.31
C LEU A 53 -37.57 29.94 -7.61
N ARG A 54 -36.80 31.02 -7.38
CA ARG A 54 -37.30 32.26 -6.77
C ARG A 54 -37.96 33.19 -7.77
N ALA A 55 -37.52 33.19 -9.02
CA ALA A 55 -38.08 33.97 -10.12
C ALA A 55 -39.29 33.25 -10.72
N HIS A 56 -40.45 33.39 -10.08
CA HIS A 56 -41.65 32.58 -10.32
C HIS A 56 -42.33 32.77 -11.70
N GLU A 57 -41.82 33.60 -12.62
CA GLU A 57 -42.51 33.90 -13.89
C GLU A 57 -41.68 33.82 -15.19
N HIS A 58 -40.35 33.87 -15.21
CA HIS A 58 -39.55 33.80 -16.47
C HIS A 58 -38.42 32.76 -16.37
N GLY A 59 -38.80 31.50 -16.14
CA GLY A 59 -37.92 30.42 -15.70
C GLY A 59 -37.13 29.68 -16.79
N GLY A 60 -36.47 30.37 -17.72
CA GLY A 60 -35.59 29.72 -18.72
C GLY A 60 -34.21 30.36 -18.89
N SER A 61 -34.10 31.67 -18.74
CA SER A 61 -32.94 32.41 -19.25
C SER A 61 -31.64 32.12 -18.49
N GLU A 62 -31.64 32.18 -17.15
CA GLU A 62 -30.39 32.10 -16.37
C GLU A 62 -29.78 30.69 -16.34
N LEU A 63 -30.61 29.64 -16.31
CA LEU A 63 -30.13 28.26 -16.32
C LEU A 63 -29.62 27.86 -17.71
N ASP A 64 -30.30 28.29 -18.78
CA ASP A 64 -29.85 28.04 -20.15
C ASP A 64 -28.58 28.84 -20.47
N GLU A 65 -28.45 30.06 -19.92
CA GLU A 65 -27.24 30.87 -20.02
C GLU A 65 -26.06 30.19 -19.30
N TYR A 66 -26.24 29.73 -18.04
CA TYR A 66 -25.25 28.91 -17.34
C TYR A 66 -24.85 27.67 -18.16
N ARG A 67 -25.84 26.92 -18.67
CA ARG A 67 -25.60 25.70 -19.42
C ARG A 67 -24.82 25.98 -20.71
N SER A 68 -25.14 27.07 -21.41
CA SER A 68 -24.41 27.46 -22.61
C SER A 68 -22.98 27.93 -22.32
N ALA A 69 -22.77 28.62 -21.19
CA ALA A 69 -21.47 29.18 -20.82
C ALA A 69 -20.47 28.13 -20.32
N PHE A 70 -20.94 27.13 -19.56
CA PHE A 70 -20.08 26.19 -18.81
C PHE A 70 -20.10 24.74 -19.31
N LYS A 71 -20.89 24.37 -20.33
CA LYS A 71 -20.96 22.99 -20.84
C LYS A 71 -19.59 22.43 -21.26
N ASP A 72 -18.81 23.22 -21.99
CA ASP A 72 -17.50 22.77 -22.49
C ASP A 72 -16.49 22.66 -21.34
N LEU A 73 -16.60 23.54 -20.34
CA LEU A 73 -15.76 23.54 -19.15
C LEU A 73 -16.08 22.34 -18.24
N GLU A 74 -17.36 22.04 -18.02
CA GLU A 74 -17.81 20.85 -17.28
C GLU A 74 -17.34 19.57 -17.98
N CYS A 75 -17.45 19.51 -19.31
CA CYS A 75 -17.01 18.36 -20.10
C CYS A 75 -15.49 18.16 -19.99
N SER A 76 -14.71 19.23 -20.15
CA SER A 76 -13.25 19.20 -20.03
C SER A 76 -12.80 18.78 -18.62
N ALA A 77 -13.38 19.37 -17.58
CA ALA A 77 -13.06 19.02 -16.19
C ALA A 77 -13.43 17.57 -15.85
N LEU A 78 -14.56 17.05 -16.37
CA LEU A 78 -14.94 15.65 -16.23
C LEU A 78 -13.97 14.70 -16.95
N MET A 79 -13.59 15.02 -18.19
CA MET A 79 -12.63 14.21 -18.95
C MET A 79 -11.27 14.17 -18.27
N ALA A 80 -10.79 15.31 -17.78
CA ALA A 80 -9.53 15.39 -17.04
C ALA A 80 -9.56 14.56 -15.76
N LYS A 81 -10.65 14.64 -14.99
CA LYS A 81 -10.85 13.82 -13.79
C LYS A 81 -10.85 12.33 -14.09
N HIS A 82 -11.51 11.93 -15.17
CA HIS A 82 -11.52 10.52 -15.58
C HIS A 82 -10.13 10.04 -16.00
N SER A 83 -9.41 10.86 -16.77
CA SER A 83 -8.03 10.60 -17.19
C SER A 83 -7.07 10.50 -15.99
N SER A 84 -7.13 11.44 -15.03
CA SER A 84 -6.29 11.40 -13.83
C SER A 84 -6.59 10.18 -12.96
N ARG A 85 -7.88 9.87 -12.75
CA ARG A 85 -8.31 8.75 -11.93
C ARG A 85 -7.93 7.39 -12.53
N THR A 86 -8.00 7.25 -13.86
CA THR A 86 -7.56 6.03 -14.54
C THR A 86 -6.05 5.83 -14.42
N LYS A 87 -5.25 6.89 -14.61
CA LYS A 87 -3.79 6.86 -14.37
C LYS A 87 -3.45 6.48 -12.93
N LEU A 88 -4.11 7.11 -11.95
CA LEU A 88 -3.87 6.83 -10.53
C LEU A 88 -4.27 5.40 -10.15
N SER A 89 -5.36 4.89 -10.72
CA SER A 89 -5.79 3.50 -10.51
C SER A 89 -4.78 2.51 -11.08
N ALA A 90 -4.23 2.77 -12.26
CA ALA A 90 -3.22 1.90 -12.88
C ALA A 90 -1.91 1.88 -12.08
N GLU A 91 -1.43 3.03 -11.59
CA GLU A 91 -0.27 3.09 -10.69
C GLU A 91 -0.52 2.33 -9.38
N HIS A 92 -1.72 2.47 -8.81
CA HIS A 92 -2.08 1.73 -7.60
C HIS A 92 -2.09 0.21 -7.84
N GLU A 93 -2.66 -0.24 -8.95
CA GLU A 93 -2.69 -1.65 -9.34
C GLU A 93 -1.27 -2.20 -9.53
N ARG A 94 -0.39 -1.45 -10.21
CA ARG A 94 1.02 -1.81 -10.39
C ARG A 94 1.75 -1.96 -9.05
N LEU A 95 1.52 -1.05 -8.10
CA LEU A 95 2.11 -1.15 -6.76
C LEU A 95 1.59 -2.37 -6.01
N VAL A 96 0.28 -2.64 -6.09
CA VAL A 96 -0.34 -3.82 -5.46
C VAL A 96 0.23 -5.11 -6.05
N GLU A 97 0.41 -5.20 -7.37
CA GLU A 97 1.04 -6.35 -8.02
C GLU A 97 2.50 -6.53 -7.56
N SER A 98 3.28 -5.44 -7.47
CA SER A 98 4.66 -5.52 -6.98
C SER A 98 4.76 -5.97 -5.51
N MET A 99 3.78 -5.61 -4.69
CA MET A 99 3.70 -6.07 -3.30
C MET A 99 3.26 -7.53 -3.22
N LYS A 100 2.37 -7.97 -4.09
CA LYS A 100 1.97 -9.39 -4.20
C LYS A 100 3.16 -10.24 -4.64
N SER A 101 3.88 -9.85 -5.69
CA SER A 101 5.03 -10.62 -6.18
C SER A 101 6.13 -10.77 -5.11
N LYS A 102 6.41 -9.71 -4.34
CA LYS A 102 7.37 -9.77 -3.21
C LYS A 102 6.95 -10.70 -2.07
N ARG A 103 5.65 -10.93 -1.87
CA ARG A 103 5.15 -11.89 -0.87
C ARG A 103 5.20 -13.34 -1.37
N TYR A 104 5.26 -13.54 -2.69
CA TYR A 104 5.36 -14.87 -3.31
C TYR A 104 6.78 -15.25 -3.74
N SER A 105 7.72 -14.29 -3.82
CA SER A 105 9.15 -14.57 -3.94
C SER A 105 9.74 -14.83 -2.56
N VAL A 106 9.56 -16.05 -2.05
CA VAL A 106 10.50 -16.59 -1.07
C VAL A 106 11.75 -16.94 -1.86
N ASP A 107 12.75 -16.07 -1.86
CA ASP A 107 14.07 -16.36 -2.45
C ASP A 107 14.70 -17.48 -1.61
N PHE A 108 14.57 -18.72 -2.07
CA PHE A 108 15.21 -19.90 -1.45
C PHE A 108 16.69 -20.07 -1.84
N ASP A 109 17.24 -19.17 -2.66
CA ASP A 109 18.58 -19.29 -3.25
C ASP A 109 19.59 -18.19 -2.80
N LEU A 110 19.29 -17.40 -1.75
CA LEU A 110 20.36 -16.60 -1.13
C LEU A 110 21.24 -17.49 -0.26
N GLU A 111 22.23 -18.14 -0.87
CA GLU A 111 23.38 -18.65 -0.14
C GLU A 111 24.09 -17.48 0.54
N ASP A 112 23.94 -17.40 1.85
CA ASP A 112 24.70 -16.51 2.73
C ASP A 112 26.18 -16.95 2.74
N THR A 113 26.90 -16.52 1.70
CA THR A 113 28.35 -16.65 1.57
C THR A 113 28.99 -15.30 1.79
N SER A 114 28.86 -14.76 3.01
CA SER A 114 29.79 -13.73 3.48
C SER A 114 30.25 -14.01 4.92
N ARG A 115 31.21 -14.93 4.97
CA ARG A 115 32.05 -15.25 6.12
C ARG A 115 33.15 -14.18 6.24
N TYR A 116 33.18 -13.49 7.39
CA TYR A 116 34.38 -13.04 8.12
C TYR A 116 33.95 -13.00 9.60
N ASP A 117 34.14 -14.09 10.35
CA ASP A 117 35.32 -14.39 11.18
C ASP A 117 35.59 -13.33 12.27
N GLU A 118 35.12 -13.60 13.50
CA GLU A 118 35.88 -13.45 14.74
C GLU A 118 35.10 -14.11 15.92
N ASP A 119 35.70 -15.18 16.46
CA ASP A 119 35.64 -15.67 17.84
C ASP A 119 34.30 -16.04 18.50
N VAL A 120 33.94 -17.33 18.49
CA VAL A 120 33.85 -18.15 19.72
C VAL A 120 34.13 -19.63 19.37
N GLU A 121 35.25 -20.12 19.86
CA GLU A 121 35.69 -21.50 19.81
C GLU A 121 34.98 -22.35 20.90
N ILE A 122 34.76 -23.64 20.58
CA ILE A 122 34.45 -24.77 21.49
C ILE A 122 32.97 -24.95 21.89
N ILE A 123 32.27 -25.84 21.17
CA ILE A 123 31.71 -27.12 21.66
C ILE A 123 31.29 -27.91 20.41
N GLU A 124 32.18 -28.77 19.93
CA GLU A 124 31.84 -29.85 18.99
C GLU A 124 32.53 -31.11 19.49
N LYS A 125 31.77 -31.99 20.17
CA LYS A 125 31.82 -33.45 19.99
C LYS A 125 30.75 -34.15 20.83
N THR A 126 29.57 -34.40 20.26
CA THR A 126 28.74 -35.59 20.52
C THR A 126 27.64 -35.70 19.46
N THR A 127 27.94 -36.45 18.40
CA THR A 127 27.12 -37.52 17.78
C THR A 127 25.58 -37.43 17.81
N GLY A 128 24.98 -37.28 16.61
CA GLY A 128 23.73 -37.91 16.13
C GLY A 128 22.40 -37.24 16.56
N PRO A 129 21.30 -37.33 15.77
CA PRO A 129 20.98 -38.38 14.80
C PRO A 129 20.56 -37.89 13.39
N GLU A 130 20.60 -38.86 12.46
CA GLU A 130 20.07 -38.85 11.10
C GLU A 130 18.58 -38.51 11.03
N ASN A 131 18.16 -37.77 9.99
CA ASN A 131 16.85 -37.97 9.37
C ASN A 131 16.91 -37.57 7.88
N ASP A 132 17.71 -38.33 7.13
CA ASP A 132 17.83 -38.27 5.66
C ASP A 132 17.13 -39.51 5.07
N GLY A 133 15.85 -39.69 5.41
CA GLY A 133 15.18 -41.00 5.36
C GLY A 133 14.18 -41.23 4.23
N GLU A 134 13.73 -40.19 3.50
CA GLU A 134 12.53 -40.34 2.66
C GLU A 134 12.78 -40.42 1.14
N GLU A 135 13.89 -39.90 0.60
CA GLU A 135 14.16 -39.98 -0.85
C GLU A 135 14.83 -41.28 -1.31
N SER A 136 15.47 -42.03 -0.42
CA SER A 136 16.21 -43.25 -0.77
C SER A 136 15.31 -44.49 -0.95
N LEU A 137 14.23 -44.59 -0.16
CA LEU A 137 13.36 -45.78 -0.12
C LEU A 137 12.50 -45.93 -1.38
N GLY A 138 12.05 -44.82 -1.98
CA GLY A 138 11.26 -44.84 -3.22
C GLY A 138 12.04 -45.35 -4.44
N GLN A 139 13.32 -44.99 -4.53
CA GLN A 139 14.20 -45.45 -5.62
C GLN A 139 14.67 -46.91 -5.41
N LEU A 140 14.80 -47.37 -4.17
CA LEU A 140 15.08 -48.77 -3.84
C LEU A 140 13.88 -49.68 -4.18
N ARG A 141 12.66 -49.24 -3.88
CA ARG A 141 11.42 -49.98 -4.18
C ARG A 141 11.22 -50.22 -5.67
N SER A 142 11.44 -49.21 -6.50
CA SER A 142 11.32 -49.32 -7.96
C SER A 142 12.37 -50.27 -8.57
N ARG A 143 13.59 -50.32 -8.02
CA ARG A 143 14.63 -51.26 -8.41
C ARG A 143 14.39 -52.70 -7.95
N LEU A 144 13.84 -52.90 -6.74
CA LEU A 144 13.54 -54.22 -6.20
C LEU A 144 12.31 -54.88 -6.86
N LEU A 145 11.30 -54.09 -7.25
CA LEU A 145 10.10 -54.59 -7.92
C LEU A 145 10.24 -54.69 -9.45
N GLY A 146 11.16 -53.93 -10.07
CA GLY A 146 11.31 -53.85 -11.52
C GLY A 146 12.08 -55.00 -12.21
N ASN A 147 12.78 -55.88 -11.48
CA ASN A 147 13.77 -56.80 -12.09
C ASN A 147 13.42 -58.31 -12.05
N ARG A 148 12.15 -58.69 -11.94
CA ARG A 148 11.73 -60.12 -11.98
C ARG A 148 10.91 -60.50 -13.23
N ARG A 149 11.36 -60.08 -14.41
CA ARG A 149 10.82 -60.61 -15.68
C ARG A 149 11.97 -60.95 -16.63
N GLY A 150 12.62 -62.08 -16.35
CA GLY A 150 13.77 -62.51 -17.13
C GLY A 150 14.27 -63.93 -16.85
N SER A 151 13.38 -64.93 -16.69
CA SER A 151 13.71 -66.31 -17.10
C SER A 151 12.46 -67.17 -17.15
N SER A 152 12.23 -67.71 -18.35
CA SER A 152 11.34 -68.80 -18.71
C SER A 152 11.42 -70.03 -17.79
N SER A 153 10.29 -70.49 -17.26
CA SER A 153 9.98 -71.93 -17.13
C SER A 153 8.50 -72.17 -16.80
N SER A 154 7.84 -72.85 -17.74
CA SER A 154 6.87 -73.95 -17.54
C SER A 154 5.66 -73.73 -16.63
N GLY A 155 4.48 -73.85 -17.26
CA GLY A 155 3.19 -73.76 -16.59
C GLY A 155 2.95 -74.82 -15.52
N ALA A 156 2.66 -74.36 -14.31
CA ALA A 156 1.86 -75.03 -13.28
C ALA A 156 1.78 -74.10 -12.04
N ASP A 157 1.23 -72.88 -12.12
CA ASP A 157 1.18 -72.04 -10.90
C ASP A 157 0.14 -70.89 -10.87
N GLN A 158 -0.92 -70.97 -11.67
CA GLN A 158 -1.91 -69.86 -11.74
C GLN A 158 -2.69 -69.60 -10.43
N GLY A 159 -2.74 -70.55 -9.50
CA GLY A 159 -3.40 -70.37 -8.19
C GLY A 159 -2.49 -69.79 -7.09
N ALA A 160 -1.18 -70.04 -7.14
CA ALA A 160 -0.23 -69.49 -6.16
C ALA A 160 0.16 -68.04 -6.48
N THR A 161 0.08 -67.64 -7.76
CA THR A 161 0.34 -66.27 -8.19
C THR A 161 -0.74 -65.29 -7.72
N THR A 162 -2.01 -65.71 -7.66
CA THR A 162 -3.12 -64.87 -7.19
C THR A 162 -3.08 -64.64 -5.67
N GLU A 163 -2.74 -65.66 -4.88
CA GLU A 163 -2.57 -65.54 -3.43
C GLU A 163 -1.41 -64.59 -3.08
N LYS A 164 -0.26 -64.73 -3.77
CA LYS A 164 0.88 -63.82 -3.63
C LYS A 164 0.57 -62.40 -4.08
N GLN A 165 -0.21 -62.25 -5.15
CA GLN A 165 -0.63 -60.94 -5.64
C GLN A 165 -1.63 -60.27 -4.68
N MET A 166 -2.51 -61.03 -4.05
CA MET A 166 -3.44 -60.56 -3.03
C MET A 166 -2.71 -60.12 -1.74
N GLN A 167 -1.67 -60.86 -1.33
CA GLN A 167 -0.83 -60.49 -0.20
C GLN A 167 -0.02 -59.21 -0.45
N VAL A 168 0.50 -59.03 -1.68
CA VAL A 168 1.17 -57.79 -2.08
C VAL A 168 0.18 -56.62 -2.10
N HIS A 169 -1.05 -56.84 -2.57
CA HIS A 169 -2.07 -55.81 -2.60
C HIS A 169 -2.51 -55.39 -1.19
N ASN A 170 -2.68 -56.34 -0.26
CA ASN A 170 -3.00 -56.04 1.13
C ASN A 170 -1.88 -55.28 1.84
N ASN A 171 -0.60 -55.67 1.65
CA ASN A 171 0.52 -54.92 2.21
C ASN A 171 0.59 -53.48 1.67
N LEU A 172 0.31 -53.30 0.38
CA LEU A 172 0.29 -51.96 -0.24
C LEU A 172 -0.88 -51.12 0.27
N GLN A 173 -2.01 -51.76 0.58
CA GLN A 173 -3.18 -51.10 1.16
C GLN A 173 -2.94 -50.71 2.62
N GLU A 174 -2.29 -51.57 3.41
CA GLU A 174 -1.87 -51.29 4.79
C GLU A 174 -0.87 -50.13 4.84
N GLU A 175 0.11 -50.13 3.93
CA GLU A 175 1.09 -49.06 3.78
C GLU A 175 0.43 -47.73 3.37
N LEU A 176 -0.52 -47.75 2.42
CA LEU A 176 -1.25 -46.56 2.01
C LEU A 176 -2.15 -46.01 3.11
N ILE A 177 -2.76 -46.89 3.93
CA ILE A 177 -3.51 -46.48 5.11
C ILE A 177 -2.58 -45.85 6.17
N SER A 178 -1.38 -46.40 6.36
CA SER A 178 -0.36 -45.81 7.24
C SER A 178 0.07 -44.43 6.73
N ASP A 179 0.36 -44.30 5.45
CA ASP A 179 0.77 -43.04 4.82
C ASP A 179 -0.35 -41.99 4.89
N MET A 180 -1.61 -42.38 4.66
CA MET A 180 -2.75 -41.49 4.83
C MET A 180 -2.91 -41.04 6.29
N SER A 181 -2.72 -41.94 7.25
CA SER A 181 -2.75 -41.62 8.68
C SER A 181 -1.62 -40.65 9.07
N GLN A 182 -0.43 -40.87 8.52
CA GLN A 182 0.76 -40.05 8.76
C GLN A 182 0.62 -38.67 8.11
N LEU A 183 0.03 -38.59 6.91
CA LEU A 183 -0.27 -37.35 6.21
C LEU A 183 -1.37 -36.55 6.94
N VAL A 184 -2.42 -37.20 7.44
CA VAL A 184 -3.46 -36.54 8.24
C VAL A 184 -2.90 -36.06 9.58
N SER A 185 -2.01 -36.84 10.21
CA SER A 185 -1.30 -36.41 11.42
C SER A 185 -0.39 -35.21 11.14
N GLY A 186 0.34 -35.23 10.03
CA GLY A 186 1.13 -34.10 9.55
C GLY A 186 0.28 -32.87 9.24
N LEU A 187 -0.89 -33.04 8.64
CA LEU A 187 -1.85 -31.97 8.38
C LEU A 187 -2.42 -31.40 9.69
N LYS A 188 -2.68 -32.24 10.69
CA LYS A 188 -3.13 -31.79 12.02
C LYS A 188 -2.04 -30.97 12.70
N ILE A 189 -0.80 -31.44 12.71
CA ILE A 189 0.35 -30.73 13.28
C ILE A 189 0.59 -29.42 12.51
N GLY A 190 0.50 -29.46 11.19
CA GLY A 190 0.60 -28.28 10.34
C GLY A 190 -0.51 -27.27 10.61
N ALA A 191 -1.76 -27.71 10.79
CA ALA A 191 -2.88 -26.84 11.14
C ALA A 191 -2.74 -26.23 12.54
N GLU A 192 -2.21 -26.99 13.51
CA GLU A 192 -1.94 -26.51 14.87
C GLU A 192 -0.79 -25.48 14.88
N ALA A 193 0.27 -25.73 14.11
CA ALA A 193 1.34 -24.76 13.89
C ALA A 193 0.84 -23.50 13.16
N PHE A 194 -0.03 -23.65 12.16
CA PHE A 194 -0.62 -22.53 11.44
C PHE A 194 -1.56 -21.71 12.32
N GLN A 195 -2.31 -22.36 13.21
CA GLN A 195 -3.16 -21.69 14.18
C GLN A 195 -2.34 -20.89 15.20
N ASN A 196 -1.25 -21.45 15.71
CA ASN A 196 -0.32 -20.73 16.60
C ASN A 196 0.34 -19.53 15.90
N ALA A 197 0.79 -19.71 14.65
CA ALA A 197 1.34 -18.62 13.85
C ALA A 197 0.30 -17.51 13.59
N LEU A 198 -0.96 -17.87 13.34
CA LEU A 198 -2.06 -16.90 13.19
C LEU A 198 -2.35 -16.15 14.49
N GLU A 199 -2.28 -16.82 15.65
CA GLU A 199 -2.49 -16.19 16.95
C GLU A 199 -1.35 -15.21 17.27
N GLU A 200 -0.10 -15.59 16.98
CA GLU A 200 1.07 -14.71 17.05
C GLU A 200 0.92 -13.50 16.11
N ASP A 201 0.59 -13.73 14.84
CA ASP A 201 0.35 -12.67 13.85
C ASP A 201 -0.79 -11.74 14.27
N SER A 202 -1.87 -12.28 14.85
CA SER A 202 -2.97 -11.46 15.37
C SER A 202 -2.53 -10.54 16.51
N THR A 203 -1.61 -11.02 17.34
CA THR A 203 -1.02 -10.25 18.45
C THR A 203 -0.10 -9.15 17.93
N VAL A 204 0.73 -9.46 16.93
CA VAL A 204 1.59 -8.49 16.24
C VAL A 204 0.77 -7.44 15.50
N LEU A 205 -0.31 -7.85 14.82
CA LEU A 205 -1.26 -6.93 14.16
C LEU A 205 -1.92 -5.98 15.16
N LYS A 206 -2.33 -6.49 16.33
CA LYS A 206 -2.92 -5.66 17.40
C LYS A 206 -1.90 -4.70 18.02
N ALA A 207 -0.66 -5.14 18.20
CA ALA A 207 0.44 -4.28 18.63
C ALA A 207 0.74 -3.19 17.58
N THR A 208 0.68 -3.55 16.30
CA THR A 208 0.84 -2.62 15.17
C THR A 208 -0.33 -1.63 15.10
N GLU A 209 -1.56 -2.07 15.33
CA GLU A 209 -2.74 -1.21 15.40
C GLU A 209 -2.61 -0.18 16.54
N LEU A 210 -2.20 -0.63 17.73
CA LEU A 210 -1.93 0.27 18.87
C LEU A 210 -0.80 1.25 18.56
N GLY A 211 0.27 0.79 17.92
CA GLY A 211 1.38 1.63 17.47
C GLY A 211 0.96 2.65 16.41
N LEU A 212 0.14 2.24 15.44
CA LEU A 212 -0.44 3.09 14.40
C LEU A 212 -1.38 4.13 15.02
N GLN A 213 -2.21 3.74 15.99
CA GLN A 213 -3.11 4.66 16.68
C GLN A 213 -2.33 5.69 17.53
N ALA A 214 -1.28 5.26 18.24
CA ALA A 214 -0.38 6.16 18.97
C ALA A 214 0.32 7.14 18.02
N THR A 215 0.81 6.64 16.89
CA THR A 215 1.46 7.43 15.84
C THR A 215 0.49 8.43 15.21
N SER A 216 -0.74 8.00 14.88
CA SER A 216 -1.81 8.83 14.35
C SER A 216 -2.19 9.97 15.31
N ARG A 217 -2.31 9.68 16.62
CA ARG A 217 -2.54 10.71 17.64
C ARG A 217 -1.36 11.68 17.74
N SER A 218 -0.13 11.18 17.67
CA SER A 218 1.08 12.02 17.67
C SER A 218 1.12 12.93 16.44
N LEU A 219 0.89 12.40 15.23
CA LEU A 219 0.78 13.14 13.97
C LEU A 219 -0.34 14.17 13.99
N THR A 220 -1.49 13.83 14.57
CA THR A 220 -2.62 14.77 14.70
C THR A 220 -2.28 15.90 15.68
N ASN A 221 -1.61 15.59 16.79
CA ASN A 221 -1.13 16.60 17.74
C ASN A 221 -0.02 17.47 17.14
N LEU A 222 0.91 16.88 16.40
CA LEU A 222 1.97 17.59 15.66
C LEU A 222 1.36 18.47 14.57
N GLY A 223 0.42 17.95 13.77
CA GLY A 223 -0.32 18.70 12.77
C GLY A 223 -1.17 19.82 13.38
N GLY A 224 -1.77 19.60 14.55
CA GLY A 224 -2.48 20.61 15.32
C GLY A 224 -1.55 21.71 15.84
N LYS A 225 -0.37 21.34 16.35
CA LYS A 225 0.67 22.29 16.77
C LYS A 225 1.25 23.05 15.57
N LEU A 226 1.44 22.40 14.42
CA LEU A 226 1.93 23.02 13.20
C LEU A 226 0.91 23.98 12.58
N LYS A 227 -0.38 23.61 12.58
CA LYS A 227 -1.50 24.48 12.19
C LYS A 227 -1.64 25.67 13.15
N LYS A 228 -1.42 25.45 14.44
CA LYS A 228 -1.38 26.53 15.44
C LYS A 228 -0.15 27.42 15.24
N TYR A 229 1.00 26.89 14.81
CA TYR A 229 2.19 27.67 14.48
C TYR A 229 1.99 28.50 13.20
N HIS A 230 1.34 27.92 12.18
CA HIS A 230 1.01 28.61 10.93
C HIS A 230 -0.01 29.75 11.15
N ASN A 231 -0.97 29.58 12.06
CA ASN A 231 -1.93 30.64 12.41
C ASN A 231 -1.49 31.57 13.55
N SER A 232 -0.49 31.19 14.35
CA SER A 232 -0.01 32.00 15.47
C SER A 232 1.12 32.88 14.99
N LYS A 233 0.75 33.99 14.34
CA LYS A 233 1.48 35.28 14.29
C LYS A 233 3.02 35.21 14.45
N VAL A 234 3.70 34.28 13.79
CA VAL A 234 5.17 34.16 13.84
C VAL A 234 5.78 35.45 13.27
N GLY A 235 5.11 36.04 12.27
CA GLY A 235 5.40 37.38 11.80
C GLY A 235 5.33 38.45 12.89
N LEU A 236 4.35 38.42 13.82
CA LEU A 236 4.25 39.44 14.87
C LEU A 236 5.39 39.32 15.89
N LEU A 237 5.79 38.11 16.30
CA LEU A 237 6.95 37.94 17.17
C LEU A 237 8.25 38.34 16.46
N PHE A 238 8.36 38.08 15.16
CA PHE A 238 9.49 38.55 14.35
C PHE A 238 9.54 40.09 14.26
N TYR A 239 8.42 40.75 13.95
CA TYR A 239 8.33 42.21 13.94
C TYR A 239 8.62 42.82 15.32
N LEU A 240 8.12 42.21 16.40
CA LEU A 240 8.40 42.62 17.77
C LEU A 240 9.89 42.47 18.12
N GLY A 241 10.52 41.38 17.66
CA GLY A 241 11.96 41.14 17.80
C GLY A 241 12.80 42.16 17.03
N CYS A 242 12.41 42.50 15.80
CA CYS A 242 13.07 43.55 15.01
C CYS A 242 12.98 44.92 15.67
N ILE A 243 11.81 45.29 16.19
CA ILE A 243 11.62 46.55 16.93
C ILE A 243 12.49 46.58 18.18
N LEU A 244 12.51 45.49 18.96
CA LEU A 244 13.33 45.39 20.17
C LEU A 244 14.82 45.45 19.85
N PHE A 245 15.27 44.79 18.78
CA PHE A 245 16.65 44.84 18.32
C PHE A 245 17.05 46.24 17.84
N MET A 246 16.15 46.96 17.16
CA MET A 246 16.36 48.35 16.77
C MET A 246 16.61 49.24 18.00
N PHE A 247 15.77 49.12 19.04
CA PHE A 247 15.99 49.85 20.31
C PHE A 247 17.29 49.45 21.01
N LEU A 248 17.63 48.16 21.04
CA LEU A 248 18.88 47.67 21.65
C LEU A 248 20.11 48.23 20.94
N SER A 249 20.10 48.25 19.60
CA SER A 249 21.20 48.78 18.80
C SER A 249 21.39 50.29 19.01
N LEU A 250 20.30 51.04 19.16
CA LEU A 250 20.31 52.46 19.51
C LEU A 250 20.88 52.68 20.91
N LEU A 251 20.46 51.87 21.89
CA LEU A 251 20.95 51.94 23.26
C LEU A 251 22.44 51.62 23.34
N LEU A 252 22.90 50.63 22.58
CA LEU A 252 24.30 50.23 22.50
C LEU A 252 25.15 51.34 21.88
N THR A 253 24.68 51.94 20.78
CA THR A 253 25.34 53.10 20.14
C THR A 253 25.39 54.29 21.08
N TYR A 254 24.31 54.58 21.80
CA TYR A 254 24.27 55.63 22.82
C TYR A 254 25.24 55.34 23.98
N MET A 255 25.33 54.08 24.43
CA MET A 255 26.31 53.66 25.42
C MET A 255 27.75 53.89 24.95
N ILE A 256 28.05 53.56 23.68
CA ILE A 256 29.36 53.81 23.06
C ILE A 256 29.69 55.31 23.03
N VAL A 257 28.75 56.17 22.62
CA VAL A 257 28.96 57.64 22.61
C VAL A 257 29.17 58.18 24.03
N LYS A 258 28.40 57.69 25.01
CA LYS A 258 28.51 58.13 26.41
C LYS A 258 29.77 57.62 27.12
N ILE A 259 30.29 56.45 26.73
CA ILE A 259 31.52 55.88 27.33
C ILE A 259 32.78 56.48 26.71
N PHE A 260 32.72 56.98 25.46
CA PHE A 260 33.79 57.74 24.80
C PHE A 260 33.45 59.22 24.52
N PRO A 261 33.09 60.04 25.52
CA PRO A 261 32.83 61.46 25.29
C PRO A 261 34.13 62.28 25.15
N LYS A 262 35.29 61.65 25.36
CA LYS A 262 36.61 62.31 25.43
C LYS A 262 37.74 61.41 24.94
N MET A 263 37.77 61.16 23.63
CA MET A 263 39.02 61.17 22.86
C MET A 263 38.81 62.10 21.67
#